data_AF-A0A7L4L7M5-F1
#
_entry.id   AF-A0A7L4L7M5-F1
#
_cell.length_a   1.000
_cell.length_b   1.000
_cell.length_c   1.000
_cell.angle_alpha   90.00
_cell.angle_beta   90.00
_cell.angle_gamma   90.00
#
_symmetry.space_group_name_H-M   'P 1'
#
loop_
_entity.id
_entity.type
_entity.pdbx_description
1 polymer ?
#
loop_
_entity_poly.entity_id
_entity_poly.type
_entity_poly.pdbx_seq_one_letter_code
_entity_poly.pdbx_strand_id
1 'polypeptide(L)' 'QWEELSALDAELGGAVRTFEVCSGRGARGGPPQHSWAPPQNSWLRSRWVPRGAATTVLAEIRFTVMACDSLPRTRGTRG' A
#
# COMPACT_ATOMS: atom_id res chain seq x y z
N GLN A 1 -8.32 -0.51 1.35
CA GLN A 1 -7.90 -0.70 2.75
C GLN A 1 -6.46 -1.21 2.74
N TRP A 2 -5.68 -0.93 3.79
CA TRP A 2 -4.31 -1.44 3.92
C TRP A 2 -4.31 -2.94 4.25
N GLU A 3 -3.44 -3.72 3.61
CA GLU A 3 -3.26 -5.15 3.86
C GLU A 3 -1.83 -5.42 4.35
N GLU A 4 -1.68 -6.26 5.38
CA GLU A 4 -0.37 -6.72 5.87
C GLU A 4 0.10 -7.92 5.05
N LEU A 5 1.35 -7.89 4.59
CA LEU A 5 1.95 -8.89 3.71
C LEU A 5 3.38 -9.20 4.14
N SER A 6 3.86 -10.38 3.75
CA SER A 6 5.26 -10.79 3.89
C SER A 6 6.00 -10.48 2.60
N ALA A 7 7.03 -9.64 2.66
CA ALA A 7 7.89 -9.31 1.52
C ALA A 7 9.31 -9.83 1.78
N LEU A 8 10.06 -10.14 0.72
CA LEU A 8 11.46 -10.52 0.84
C LEU A 8 12.32 -9.25 0.85
N ASP A 9 13.14 -9.09 1.89
CA ASP A 9 14.17 -8.06 1.93
C ASP A 9 15.53 -8.72 1.66
N ALA A 10 16.12 -8.38 0.53
CA ALA A 10 17.42 -8.91 0.10
C ALA A 10 18.59 -8.36 0.94
N GLU A 11 18.48 -7.14 1.50
CA GLU A 11 19.49 -6.57 2.38
C GLU A 11 19.49 -7.27 3.75
N LEU A 12 18.30 -7.57 4.26
CA LEU A 12 18.13 -8.27 5.53
C LEU A 12 18.21 -9.80 5.40
N GLY A 13 18.24 -10.33 4.18
CA GLY A 13 18.37 -11.77 3.90
C GLY A 13 17.16 -12.60 4.34
N GLY A 14 15.98 -11.99 4.45
CA GLY A 14 14.81 -12.63 5.05
C GLY A 14 13.48 -11.94 4.76
N ALA A 15 12.39 -12.57 5.20
CA ALA A 15 11.06 -12.02 5.03
C ALA A 15 10.75 -10.94 6.09
N VAL A 16 10.17 -9.83 5.65
CA VAL A 16 9.76 -8.69 6.46
C VAL A 16 8.26 -8.43 6.32
N ARG A 17 7.67 -7.84 7.37
CA ARG A 17 6.28 -7.39 7.33
C ARG A 17 6.16 -6.06 6.60
N THR A 18 5.25 -5.99 5.63
CA THR A 18 4.97 -4.81 4.82
C THR A 18 3.48 -4.53 4.79
N PHE A 19 3.12 -3.31 4.38
CA PHE A 19 1.73 -2.90 4.24
C PHE A 19 1.50 -2.34 2.84
N GLU A 20 0.50 -2.86 2.14
CA GLU A 20 0.18 -2.44 0.78
C GLU A 20 -1.26 -1.96 0.68
N VAL A 21 -1.50 -1.01 -0.23
CA VAL A 21 -2.84 -0.57 -0.62
C VAL A 21 -2.86 -0.31 -2.12
N CYS A 22 -3.83 -0.89 -2.83
CA CYS A 22 -4.04 -0.63 -4.25
C CYS A 22 -5.53 -0.69 -4.58
N SER A 23 -6.20 0.46 -4.61
CA SER A 23 -7.65 0.53 -4.82
C SER A 23 -8.11 0.19 -6.25
N GLY A 24 -7.20 0.22 -7.24
CA GLY A 24 -7.50 -0.15 -8.64
C GLY A 24 -7.48 -1.67 -8.91
N ARG A 25 -6.92 -2.44 -7.99
CA ARG A 25 -7.02 -3.90 -7.98
C ARG A 25 -8.06 -4.21 -6.92
N GLY A 26 -9.23 -4.74 -7.29
CA GLY A 26 -10.09 -5.35 -6.29
C GLY A 26 -9.25 -6.31 -5.45
N ALA A 27 -9.50 -6.37 -4.14
CA ALA A 27 -8.85 -7.33 -3.23
C ALA A 27 -8.65 -8.66 -3.96
N ARG A 28 -7.39 -9.10 -4.06
CA ARG A 28 -6.90 -10.29 -4.80
C ARG A 28 -7.94 -10.99 -5.68
N GLY A 29 -7.93 -10.68 -6.98
CA GLY A 29 -8.73 -11.40 -8.00
C GLY A 29 -10.11 -10.79 -8.28
N GLY A 30 -10.47 -9.66 -7.66
CA GLY A 30 -11.67 -8.91 -8.01
C GLY A 30 -11.55 -8.19 -9.36
N PRO A 31 -12.67 -7.95 -10.08
CA PRO A 31 -12.63 -7.23 -11.35
C PRO A 31 -12.02 -5.83 -11.16
N PRO A 32 -11.25 -5.33 -12.13
CA PRO A 32 -10.70 -3.97 -12.12
C PRO A 32 -11.81 -2.95 -11.90
N GLN A 33 -11.74 -2.24 -10.77
CA GLN A 33 -12.69 -1.19 -10.42
C GLN A 33 -12.46 0.03 -11.30
N HIS A 34 -13.54 0.48 -11.93
CA HIS A 34 -13.56 1.62 -12.83
C HIS A 34 -13.03 2.87 -12.13
N SER A 35 -12.49 3.81 -12.91
CA SER A 35 -11.96 5.12 -12.46
C SER A 35 -12.98 6.05 -11.77
N TRP A 36 -14.20 5.56 -11.49
CA TRP A 36 -15.29 6.20 -10.77
C TRP A 36 -15.41 5.71 -9.31
N ALA A 37 -14.47 4.91 -8.82
CA ALA A 37 -14.44 4.55 -7.41
C ALA A 37 -14.37 5.83 -6.55
N PRO A 38 -15.16 5.92 -5.46
CA PRO A 38 -15.13 7.08 -4.58
C PRO A 38 -13.70 7.32 -4.04
N PRO A 39 -13.35 8.57 -3.72
CA PRO A 39 -12.04 8.89 -3.16
C PRO A 39 -11.73 7.98 -1.97
N GLN A 40 -10.59 7.31 -2.03
CA GLN A 40 -10.20 6.30 -1.06
C GLN A 40 -9.51 6.95 0.12
N ASN A 41 -10.06 6.72 1.31
CA ASN A 41 -9.54 7.24 2.58
C ASN A 41 -9.05 6.07 3.45
N SER A 42 -7.84 5.58 3.17
CA SER A 42 -7.25 4.44 3.90
C SER A 42 -6.16 4.93 4.86
N TRP A 43 -6.44 4.91 6.16
CA TRP A 43 -5.46 5.26 7.20
C TRP A 43 -4.71 4.02 7.70
N LEU A 44 -3.40 4.15 7.90
CA LEU A 44 -2.56 3.16 8.57
C LEU A 44 -1.92 3.82 9.80
N ARG A 45 -2.01 3.15 10.96
CA ARG A 45 -1.46 3.65 12.22
C ARG A 45 -0.53 2.62 12.81
N SER A 46 0.67 3.04 13.22
CA SER A 46 1.57 2.19 13.99
C SER A 46 0.98 1.83 15.35
N ARG A 47 1.64 0.90 16.04
CA ARG A 47 1.46 0.77 17.48
C ARG A 47 2.07 1.97 18.20
N TRP A 48 1.74 2.11 19.47
CA TRP A 48 2.40 3.09 20.33
C TRP A 48 3.89 2.77 20.47
N VAL A 49 4.73 3.78 20.27
CA VAL A 49 6.19 3.68 20.42
C VAL A 49 6.62 4.64 21.54
N PRO A 50 7.14 4.15 22.68
CA PRO A 50 7.65 5.01 23.73
C PRO A 50 8.84 5.84 23.23
N ARG A 51 8.76 7.17 23.36
CA ARG A 51 9.85 8.09 22.95
C ARG A 51 11.06 8.09 23.90
N GLY A 52 10.94 7.50 25.09
CA GLY A 52 11.98 7.54 26.12
C GLY A 52 12.46 8.97 26.42
N ALA A 53 13.78 9.15 26.49
CA ALA A 53 14.42 10.44 26.70
C ALA A 53 14.67 11.24 25.40
N ALA A 54 14.23 10.75 24.25
CA ALA A 54 14.47 11.44 22.98
C ALA A 54 13.77 12.80 22.95
N THR A 55 14.50 13.83 22.52
CA THR A 55 14.01 15.20 22.26
C THR A 55 13.60 15.38 20.80
N THR A 56 14.17 14.60 19.90
CA THR A 56 13.84 14.56 18.47
C THR A 56 13.65 13.12 18.03
N VAL A 57 12.62 12.84 17.24
CA VAL A 57 12.33 11.52 16.67
C VAL A 57 12.32 11.66 15.15
N LEU A 58 13.10 10.82 14.47
CA LEU A 58 13.14 10.75 13.00
C LEU A 58 12.41 9.48 12.56
N ALA A 59 11.68 9.56 11.46
CA ALA A 59 10.99 8.43 10.85
C ALA A 59 11.50 8.26 9.42
N GLU A 60 12.16 7.13 9.15
CA GLU A 60 12.52 6.70 7.80
C GLU A 60 11.41 5.81 7.24
N ILE A 61 10.93 6.11 6.03
CA ILE A 61 9.90 5.34 5.35
C ILE A 61 10.46 4.90 4.00
N ARG A 62 10.57 3.57 3.81
CA ARG A 62 10.92 2.95 2.53
C ARG A 62 9.65 2.41 1.90
N PHE A 63 9.40 2.74 0.64
CA PHE A 63 8.16 2.38 -0.05
C PHE A 63 8.39 2.19 -1.55
N THR A 64 7.49 1.45 -2.18
CA THR A 64 7.39 1.33 -3.64
C THR A 64 6.05 1.91 -4.11
N VAL A 65 6.03 2.49 -5.31
CA VAL A 65 4.81 3.03 -5.92
C VAL A 65 4.67 2.44 -7.31
N MET A 66 3.49 1.89 -7.61
CA MET A 66 3.14 1.48 -8.96
C MET A 66 2.68 2.69 -9.75
N ALA A 67 3.29 2.90 -10.93
CA ALA A 67 2.88 3.97 -11.82
C ALA A 67 1.45 3.73 -12.33
N CYS A 68 0.60 4.77 -12.39
CA CYS A 68 -0.82 4.59 -12.72
C CYS A 68 -1.07 4.12 -14.15
N ASP A 69 -0.17 4.42 -15.08
CA ASP A 69 -0.20 3.97 -16.48
C ASP A 69 0.09 2.47 -16.63
N SER A 70 0.84 1.89 -15.68
CA SER A 70 1.09 0.45 -15.60
C SER A 70 -0.11 -0.35 -15.07
N LEU A 71 -1.13 0.33 -14.53
CA LEU A 71 -2.37 -0.33 -14.13
C LEU A 71 -3.20 -0.67 -15.37
N PRO A 72 -3.78 -1.88 -15.45
CA PRO A 72 -4.64 -2.25 -16.55
C PRO A 72 -5.85 -1.30 -16.61
N ARG A 73 -5.90 -0.46 -17.66
CA ARG A 73 -7.03 0.45 -17.88
C ARG A 73 -8.20 -0.39 -18.40
N THR A 74 -9.23 -0.59 -17.59
CA THR A 74 -10.52 -1.02 -18.11
C THR A 74 -11.11 0.11 -18.95
N ARG A 75 -10.93 0.04 -20.27
CA ARG A 75 -11.84 0.74 -21.18
C ARG A 75 -13.20 0.08 -20.99
N GLY A 76 -14.14 0.78 -20.37
CA GLY A 76 -15.55 0.38 -20.43
C GLY A 76 -15.95 0.36 -21.90
N THR A 77 -16.12 -0.81 -22.49
CA THR A 77 -16.80 -0.96 -23.76
C THR A 77 -18.26 -0.60 -23.50
N ARG A 78 -18.68 0.60 -23.92
CA ARG A 78 -20.11 0.86 -24.17
C ARG A 78 -20.53 -0.09 -25.30
N GLY A 79 -21.24 -1.14 -24.93
CA GLY A 79 -22.13 -1.90 -25.80
C GLY A 79 -23.56 -1.58 -25.38
#